data_AF-A0A2E9GY33-F1
#
_entry.id   AF-A0A2E9GY33-F1
#
_cell.length_a   1.000
_cell.length_b   1.000
_cell.length_c   1.000
_cell.angle_alpha   90.00
_cell.angle_beta   90.00
_cell.angle_gamma   90.00
#
_symmetry.space_group_name_H-M   'P 1'
#
loop_
_entity.id
_entity.type
_entity.pdbx_description
1 polymer ?
#
loop_
_entity_poly.entity_id
_entity_poly.type
_entity_poly.pdbx_seq_one_letter_code
_entity_poly.pdbx_strand_id
1 'polypeptide(L)'
;MLINPIDDALYSAMNTIELSFALNKKRFRHESELSKSVVAKMRQLQRDGRINKKVFKYFIDTLMPKQKGFDRRWVNRYARYLEIASMTEKLVGKTDKERLDVLLDHLNDTYGILIRQSISDQEHFSEDEGKQIAEKGFVGVTQSQLTHFDSHGKMTDIVYLSARLPNQESIVKVLKECQTHGFSLHNEETKVAPKEIGFIALLPI
;
A
#
# COMPACT_ATOMS: atom_id res chain seq x y z
N MET A 1 -3.66 -10.74 1.06
CA MET A 1 -5.05 -10.28 0.89
C MET A 1 -4.97 -8.77 0.85
N LEU A 2 -5.34 -8.16 -0.28
CA LEU A 2 -5.39 -6.70 -0.37
C LEU A 2 -6.49 -6.22 0.58
N ILE A 3 -6.24 -5.08 1.21
CA ILE A 3 -7.06 -4.62 2.34
C ILE A 3 -8.49 -4.24 1.90
N ASN A 4 -8.70 -4.04 0.60
CA ASN A 4 -10.00 -3.73 -0.01
C ASN A 4 -10.46 -4.87 -0.94
N PRO A 5 -11.64 -5.47 -0.72
CA PRO A 5 -12.18 -6.53 -1.58
C PRO A 5 -12.31 -6.16 -3.06
N ILE A 6 -12.50 -4.86 -3.37
CA ILE A 6 -12.56 -4.37 -4.75
C ILE A 6 -11.16 -4.40 -5.40
N ASP A 7 -10.11 -4.05 -4.64
CA ASP A 7 -8.73 -4.13 -5.09
C ASP A 7 -8.30 -5.59 -5.31
N ASP A 8 -8.68 -6.51 -4.41
CA ASP A 8 -8.45 -7.96 -4.57
C ASP A 8 -9.09 -8.51 -5.85
N ALA A 9 -10.36 -8.19 -6.09
CA ALA A 9 -11.05 -8.60 -7.29
C ALA A 9 -10.45 -7.99 -8.57
N LEU A 10 -10.01 -6.72 -8.50
CA LEU A 10 -9.32 -6.08 -9.61
C LEU A 10 -7.96 -6.74 -9.87
N TYR A 11 -7.16 -7.02 -8.84
CA TYR A 11 -5.89 -7.71 -8.97
C TYR A 11 -6.03 -9.08 -9.62
N SER A 12 -7.00 -9.89 -9.17
CA SER A 12 -7.29 -11.21 -9.78
C SER A 12 -7.65 -11.09 -11.27
N ALA A 13 -8.44 -10.08 -11.63
CA ALA A 13 -8.77 -9.79 -13.03
C ALA A 13 -7.54 -9.35 -13.83
N MET A 14 -6.71 -8.46 -13.30
CA MET A 14 -5.46 -8.03 -13.94
C MET A 14 -4.52 -9.21 -14.16
N ASN A 15 -4.32 -10.05 -13.14
CA ASN A 15 -3.49 -11.25 -13.22
C ASN A 15 -3.99 -12.22 -14.30
N THR A 16 -5.30 -12.46 -14.37
CA THR A 16 -5.92 -13.28 -15.42
C THR A 16 -5.66 -12.73 -16.82
N ILE A 17 -5.75 -11.41 -16.98
CA ILE A 17 -5.53 -10.73 -18.26
C ILE A 17 -4.06 -10.82 -18.68
N GLU A 18 -3.14 -10.53 -17.75
CA GLU A 18 -1.69 -10.60 -17.98
C GLU A 18 -1.23 -12.01 -18.33
N LEU A 19 -1.68 -13.02 -17.59
CA LEU A 19 -1.41 -14.43 -17.92
C LEU A 19 -1.93 -14.77 -19.32
N SER A 20 -3.12 -14.29 -19.67
CA SER A 20 -3.67 -14.49 -21.01
C SER A 20 -2.84 -13.82 -22.10
N PHE A 21 -2.25 -12.64 -21.85
CA PHE A 21 -1.35 -11.99 -22.81
C PHE A 21 -0.02 -12.73 -22.94
N ALA A 22 0.56 -13.18 -21.82
CA ALA A 22 1.79 -13.95 -21.79
C ALA A 22 1.65 -15.28 -22.54
N LEU A 23 0.59 -16.05 -22.27
CA LEU A 23 0.32 -17.34 -22.90
C LEU A 23 0.07 -17.20 -24.41
N ASN A 24 -0.59 -16.12 -24.84
CA ASN A 24 -0.88 -15.87 -26.25
C ASN A 24 0.24 -15.11 -26.99
N LYS A 25 1.38 -14.83 -26.33
CA LYS A 25 2.50 -14.03 -26.85
C LYS A 25 2.05 -12.72 -27.50
N LYS A 26 0.98 -12.11 -26.98
CA LYS A 26 0.32 -10.97 -27.63
C LYS A 26 1.19 -9.74 -27.48
N ARG A 27 1.67 -9.18 -28.61
CA ARG A 27 2.43 -7.92 -28.64
C ARG A 27 1.53 -6.81 -29.15
N PHE A 28 1.45 -5.72 -28.39
CA PHE A 28 0.73 -4.51 -28.78
C PHE A 28 1.70 -3.52 -29.42
N ARG A 29 1.35 -3.01 -30.60
CA ARG A 29 2.18 -2.02 -31.31
C ARG A 29 1.89 -0.60 -30.81
N HIS A 30 0.67 -0.38 -30.34
CA HIS A 30 0.21 0.92 -29.84
C HIS A 30 -0.55 0.78 -28.53
N GLU A 31 -0.47 1.83 -27.69
CA GLU A 31 -1.16 1.92 -26.40
C GLU A 31 -2.69 1.70 -26.52
N SER A 32 -3.28 2.21 -27.60
CA SER A 32 -4.71 2.07 -27.87
C SER A 32 -5.15 0.62 -28.14
N GLU A 33 -4.25 -0.24 -28.63
CA GLU A 33 -4.52 -1.67 -28.84
C GLU A 33 -4.54 -2.45 -27.52
N LEU A 34 -3.62 -2.09 -26.62
CA LEU A 34 -3.59 -2.62 -25.25
C LEU A 34 -4.88 -2.22 -24.52
N SER A 35 -5.22 -0.93 -24.53
CA SER A 35 -6.45 -0.42 -23.90
C SER A 35 -7.71 -1.13 -24.39
N LYS A 36 -7.90 -1.22 -25.71
CA LYS A 36 -9.05 -1.93 -26.30
C LYS A 36 -9.09 -3.40 -25.87
N SER A 37 -7.93 -4.07 -25.86
CA SER A 37 -7.83 -5.48 -25.48
C SER A 37 -8.14 -5.72 -24.00
N VAL A 38 -7.60 -4.88 -23.11
CA VAL A 38 -7.85 -4.98 -21.67
C VAL A 38 -9.31 -4.69 -21.36
N VAL A 39 -9.90 -3.62 -21.93
CA VAL A 39 -11.31 -3.30 -21.72
C VAL A 39 -12.22 -4.42 -22.22
N ALA A 40 -11.92 -5.03 -23.37
CA ALA A 40 -12.68 -6.16 -23.88
C ALA A 40 -12.62 -7.38 -22.95
N LYS A 41 -11.43 -7.72 -22.43
CA LYS A 41 -11.27 -8.81 -21.46
C LYS A 41 -11.95 -8.51 -20.12
N MET A 42 -11.85 -7.28 -19.60
CA MET A 42 -12.56 -6.87 -18.39
C MET A 42 -14.07 -6.99 -18.55
N ARG A 43 -14.62 -6.58 -19.70
CA ARG A 43 -16.06 -6.77 -20.01
C ARG A 43 -16.44 -8.24 -20.13
N GLN A 44 -15.56 -9.08 -20.66
CA GLN A 44 -15.78 -10.52 -20.69
C GLN A 44 -15.83 -11.10 -19.28
N LEU A 45 -14.85 -10.81 -18.43
CA LEU A 45 -14.84 -11.23 -17.02
C LEU A 45 -16.11 -10.77 -16.27
N GLN A 46 -16.61 -9.57 -16.57
CA GLN A 46 -17.86 -9.08 -16.01
C GLN A 46 -19.09 -9.87 -16.48
N ARG A 47 -19.18 -10.16 -17.79
CA ARG A 47 -20.27 -10.97 -18.36
C ARG A 47 -20.27 -12.39 -17.81
N ASP A 48 -19.08 -12.95 -17.59
CA ASP A 48 -18.88 -14.29 -17.05
C ASP A 48 -19.10 -14.36 -15.51
N GLY A 49 -19.46 -13.24 -14.87
CA GLY A 49 -19.69 -13.17 -13.42
C GLY A 49 -18.42 -13.24 -12.56
N ARG A 50 -17.22 -13.25 -13.16
CA ARG A 50 -15.94 -13.30 -12.44
C ARG A 50 -15.60 -12.00 -11.73
N ILE A 51 -16.10 -10.87 -12.25
CA ILE A 51 -16.07 -9.58 -11.56
C ILE A 51 -17.46 -8.94 -11.59
N ASN A 52 -17.80 -8.20 -10.54
CA ASN A 52 -19.08 -7.49 -10.47
C ASN A 52 -19.01 -6.09 -11.13
N LYS A 53 -20.17 -5.42 -11.24
CA LYS A 53 -20.28 -4.06 -11.80
C LYS A 53 -19.46 -3.02 -11.03
N LYS A 54 -19.31 -3.16 -9.70
CA LYS A 54 -18.54 -2.23 -8.86
C LYS A 54 -17.06 -2.29 -9.20
N VAL A 55 -16.49 -3.49 -9.33
CA VAL A 55 -15.09 -3.71 -9.73
C VAL A 55 -14.81 -3.17 -11.13
N PHE A 56 -15.72 -3.44 -12.09
CA PHE A 56 -15.57 -2.89 -13.44
C PHE A 56 -15.62 -1.36 -13.44
N LYS A 57 -16.53 -0.74 -12.68
CA LYS A 57 -16.58 0.71 -12.52
C LYS A 57 -15.28 1.25 -11.90
N TYR A 58 -14.81 0.64 -10.81
CA TYR A 58 -13.56 1.00 -10.15
C TYR A 58 -12.36 0.95 -11.09
N PHE A 59 -12.27 -0.08 -11.95
CA PHE A 59 -11.27 -0.17 -13.02
C PHE A 59 -11.33 1.02 -13.99
N ILE A 60 -12.52 1.39 -14.47
CA ILE A 60 -12.70 2.52 -15.38
C ILE A 60 -12.28 3.82 -14.71
N ASP A 61 -12.71 4.05 -13.47
CA ASP A 61 -12.47 5.29 -12.74
C ASP A 61 -10.99 5.43 -12.36
N THR A 62 -10.34 4.33 -11.95
CA THR A 62 -8.97 4.35 -11.42
C THR A 62 -7.90 4.27 -12.51
N LEU A 63 -8.11 3.44 -13.54
CA LEU A 63 -7.11 3.25 -14.60
C LEU A 63 -7.41 4.06 -15.86
N MET A 64 -8.60 4.64 -15.98
CA MET A 64 -8.98 5.55 -17.06
C MET A 64 -8.53 5.06 -18.44
N PRO A 65 -8.99 3.88 -18.91
CA PRO A 65 -8.43 3.24 -20.11
C PRO A 65 -8.64 4.04 -21.40
N LYS A 66 -9.55 5.01 -21.41
CA LYS A 66 -9.79 5.89 -22.56
C LYS A 66 -8.80 7.06 -22.65
N GLN A 67 -7.99 7.30 -21.62
CA GLN A 67 -7.04 8.41 -21.55
C GLN A 67 -5.61 7.93 -21.85
N LYS A 68 -4.78 8.82 -22.39
CA LYS A 68 -3.34 8.57 -22.64
C LYS A 68 -2.60 8.16 -21.35
N GLY A 69 -1.60 7.30 -21.48
CA GLY A 69 -0.82 6.72 -20.37
C GLY A 69 -1.52 5.57 -19.64
N PHE A 70 -2.52 4.95 -20.27
CA PHE A 70 -3.21 3.77 -19.72
C PHE A 70 -2.25 2.60 -19.50
N ASP A 71 -1.36 2.34 -20.46
CA ASP A 71 -0.33 1.30 -20.35
C ASP A 71 0.51 1.47 -19.08
N ARG A 72 0.99 2.69 -18.83
CA ARG A 72 1.77 3.02 -17.63
C ARG A 72 0.94 2.84 -16.36
N ARG A 73 -0.31 3.32 -16.33
CA ARG A 73 -1.20 3.13 -15.17
C ARG A 73 -1.49 1.65 -14.90
N TRP A 74 -1.72 0.88 -15.96
CA TRP A 74 -1.97 -0.55 -15.89
C TRP A 74 -0.76 -1.30 -15.34
N VAL A 75 0.42 -1.11 -15.93
CA VAL A 75 1.67 -1.75 -15.49
C VAL A 75 2.01 -1.36 -14.06
N ASN A 76 1.94 -0.07 -13.72
CA ASN A 76 2.27 0.40 -12.38
C ASN A 76 1.29 -0.15 -11.32
N ARG A 77 -0.02 -0.19 -11.63
CA ARG A 77 -1.01 -0.75 -10.71
C ARG A 77 -0.83 -2.25 -10.52
N TYR A 78 -0.55 -2.98 -11.60
CA TYR A 78 -0.31 -4.43 -11.51
C TYR A 78 0.95 -4.75 -10.72
N ALA A 79 2.06 -4.04 -10.98
CA ALA A 79 3.30 -4.16 -10.21
C ALA A 79 3.06 -3.86 -8.72
N ARG A 80 2.25 -2.84 -8.42
CA ARG A 80 1.88 -2.52 -7.03
C ARG A 80 1.13 -3.65 -6.35
N TYR A 81 0.17 -4.30 -7.03
CA TYR A 81 -0.53 -5.44 -6.45
C TYR A 81 0.38 -6.67 -6.27
N LEU A 82 1.31 -6.92 -7.20
CA LEU A 82 2.30 -7.99 -7.04
C LEU A 82 3.21 -7.77 -5.82
N GLU A 83 3.64 -6.53 -5.61
CA GLU A 83 4.43 -6.14 -4.44
C GLU A 83 3.67 -6.41 -3.14
N ILE A 84 2.41 -5.98 -3.04
CA ILE A 84 1.58 -6.21 -1.85
C ILE A 84 1.29 -7.70 -1.65
N ALA A 85 1.00 -8.45 -2.72
CA ALA A 85 0.75 -9.88 -2.65
C ALA A 85 1.99 -10.62 -2.12
N SER A 86 3.17 -10.33 -2.67
CA SER A 86 4.44 -10.93 -2.23
C SER A 86 4.77 -10.58 -0.78
N MET A 87 4.54 -9.34 -0.36
CA MET A 87 4.75 -8.97 1.05
C MET A 87 3.73 -9.66 1.97
N THR A 88 2.47 -9.76 1.56
CA THR A 88 1.44 -10.43 2.37
C THR A 88 1.82 -11.88 2.64
N GLU A 89 2.38 -12.60 1.66
CA GLU A 89 2.88 -13.97 1.85
C GLU A 89 3.98 -14.06 2.92
N LYS A 90 4.88 -13.08 2.98
CA LYS A 90 5.94 -12.99 4.02
C LYS A 90 5.39 -12.63 5.40
N LEU A 91 4.22 -11.99 5.44
CA LEU A 91 3.56 -11.54 6.67
C LEU A 91 2.49 -12.52 7.18
N VAL A 92 2.35 -13.70 6.55
CA VAL A 92 1.43 -14.75 7.01
C VAL A 92 1.79 -15.15 8.44
N GLY A 93 0.78 -15.20 9.31
CA GLY A 93 0.94 -15.58 10.72
C GLY A 93 1.43 -14.45 11.64
N LYS A 94 1.88 -13.32 11.10
CA LYS A 94 2.27 -12.15 11.91
C LYS A 94 1.06 -11.35 12.39
N THR A 95 1.12 -10.94 13.64
CA THR A 95 0.24 -9.96 14.29
C THR A 95 0.45 -8.55 13.72
N ASP A 96 -0.46 -7.61 14.00
CA ASP A 96 -0.33 -6.23 13.49
C ASP A 96 0.90 -5.53 14.08
N LYS A 97 1.23 -5.80 15.34
CA LYS A 97 2.45 -5.30 15.97
C LYS A 97 3.71 -5.83 15.28
N GLU A 98 3.79 -7.14 15.03
CA GLU A 98 4.93 -7.73 14.31
C GLU A 98 5.04 -7.23 12.86
N ARG A 99 3.91 -6.91 12.22
CA ARG A 99 3.92 -6.27 10.89
C ARG A 99 4.45 -4.85 10.95
N LEU A 100 4.15 -4.12 12.02
CA LEU A 100 4.65 -2.76 12.25
C LEU A 100 6.16 -2.81 12.48
N ASP A 101 6.65 -3.75 13.29
CA ASP A 101 8.09 -3.95 13.49
C ASP A 101 8.80 -4.23 12.16
N VAL A 102 8.28 -5.16 11.35
CA VAL A 102 8.85 -5.46 10.02
C VAL A 102 8.81 -4.25 9.08
N LEU A 103 7.73 -3.46 9.11
CA LEU A 103 7.64 -2.22 8.34
C LEU A 103 8.72 -1.22 8.74
N LEU A 104 8.88 -1.00 10.04
CA LEU A 104 9.85 -0.04 10.56
C LEU A 104 11.28 -0.47 10.25
N ASP A 105 11.61 -1.75 10.45
CA ASP A 105 12.90 -2.32 10.07
C ASP A 105 13.16 -2.15 8.56
N HIS A 106 12.15 -2.43 7.73
CA HIS A 106 12.25 -2.26 6.28
C HIS A 106 12.53 -0.80 5.88
N LEU A 107 11.90 0.16 6.57
CA LEU A 107 12.12 1.59 6.32
C LEU A 107 13.55 2.02 6.66
N ASN A 108 14.10 1.48 7.74
CA ASN A 108 15.50 1.71 8.12
C ASN A 108 16.44 1.09 7.07
N ASP A 109 16.33 -0.22 6.85
CA ASP A 109 17.26 -0.98 6.02
C ASP A 109 17.29 -0.52 4.55
N THR A 110 16.12 -0.16 4.02
CA THR A 110 15.98 0.17 2.59
C THR A 110 16.21 1.64 2.29
N TYR A 111 15.75 2.53 3.18
CA TYR A 111 15.73 3.97 2.92
C TYR A 111 16.66 4.76 3.83
N GLY A 112 17.26 4.12 4.84
CA GLY A 112 18.09 4.78 5.85
C GLY A 112 17.29 5.74 6.74
N ILE A 113 15.96 5.57 6.81
CA ILE A 113 15.10 6.40 7.66
C ILE A 113 15.42 6.06 9.12
N LEU A 114 15.64 7.07 9.95
CA LEU A 114 15.86 6.86 11.38
C LEU A 114 14.56 6.37 12.03
N ILE A 115 14.63 5.26 12.75
CA ILE A 115 13.48 4.63 13.42
C ILE A 115 13.64 4.72 14.94
N ARG A 116 12.56 5.14 15.62
CA ARG A 116 12.44 5.03 17.08
C ARG A 116 11.08 4.45 17.46
N GLN A 117 11.09 3.54 18.43
CA GLN A 117 9.89 3.01 19.05
C GLN A 117 9.83 3.43 20.51
N SER A 118 8.62 3.58 21.05
CA SER A 118 8.38 4.06 22.42
C SER A 118 8.91 5.47 22.68
N ILE A 119 8.77 6.37 21.70
CA ILE A 119 9.22 7.76 21.81
C ILE A 119 8.46 8.47 22.94
N SER A 120 9.19 9.28 23.68
CA SER A 120 8.70 10.21 24.70
C SER A 120 8.89 11.66 24.26
N ASP A 121 8.21 12.59 24.93
CA ASP A 121 8.36 14.03 24.65
C ASP A 121 9.76 14.59 24.99
N GLN A 122 10.60 13.78 25.65
CA GLN A 122 11.96 14.14 26.08
C GLN A 122 13.05 13.51 25.20
N GLU A 123 12.69 12.95 24.04
CA GLU A 123 13.66 12.34 23.13
C GLU A 123 14.66 13.37 22.61
N HIS A 124 15.95 13.05 22.71
CA HIS A 124 17.03 13.87 22.15
C HIS A 124 17.74 13.11 21.03
N PHE A 125 17.92 13.77 19.90
CA PHE A 125 18.71 13.27 18.78
C PHE A 125 20.15 13.77 18.90
N SER A 126 21.11 12.88 18.70
CA SER A 126 22.52 13.26 18.53
C SER A 126 22.72 14.11 17.26
N GLU A 127 23.87 14.75 17.12
CA GLU A 127 24.18 15.56 15.94
C GLU A 127 24.16 14.71 14.65
N ASP A 128 24.66 13.48 14.72
CA ASP A 128 24.70 12.55 13.59
C ASP A 128 23.31 12.07 13.20
N GLU A 129 22.45 11.77 14.18
CA GLU A 129 21.04 11.50 13.93
C GLU A 129 20.34 12.72 13.35
N GLY A 130 20.64 13.93 13.83
CA GLY A 130 20.11 15.17 13.26
C GLY A 130 20.43 15.32 11.77
N LYS A 131 21.66 14.98 11.36
CA LYS A 131 22.05 14.94 9.93
C LYS A 131 21.27 13.87 9.16
N GLN A 132 21.15 12.67 9.72
CA GLN A 132 20.37 11.58 9.11
C GLN A 132 18.89 11.97 8.93
N ILE A 133 18.27 12.59 9.93
CA ILE A 133 16.88 13.06 9.85
C ILE A 133 16.71 14.12 8.78
N ALA A 134 17.66 15.06 8.66
CA ALA A 134 17.61 16.09 7.63
C ALA A 134 17.71 15.49 6.21
N GLU A 135 18.51 14.44 6.02
CA GLU A 135 18.75 13.84 4.71
C GLU A 135 17.75 12.74 4.31
N LYS A 136 17.41 11.86 5.26
CA LYS A 136 16.64 10.63 5.04
C LYS A 136 15.29 10.65 5.73
N GLY A 137 15.18 11.38 6.83
CA GLY A 137 13.96 11.51 7.61
C GLY A 137 13.92 10.60 8.83
N PHE A 138 12.81 10.73 9.54
CA PHE A 138 12.50 10.06 10.80
C PHE A 138 11.08 9.50 10.75
N VAL A 139 10.92 8.29 11.28
CA VAL A 139 9.61 7.69 11.57
C VAL A 139 9.68 7.03 12.93
N GLY A 140 8.64 7.19 13.73
CA GLY A 140 8.56 6.41 14.95
C GLY A 140 7.19 6.38 15.60
N VAL A 141 7.13 5.64 16.70
CA VAL A 141 5.90 5.32 17.42
C VAL A 141 6.05 5.78 18.85
N THR A 142 5.16 6.66 19.32
CA THR A 142 5.17 7.10 20.72
C THR A 142 4.66 6.00 21.64
N GLN A 143 5.06 6.03 22.91
CA GLN A 143 4.65 5.00 23.86
C GLN A 143 3.13 4.90 24.03
N SER A 144 2.40 6.01 23.93
CA SER A 144 0.94 6.02 24.00
C SER A 144 0.28 5.25 22.84
N GLN A 145 0.87 5.29 21.65
CA GLN A 145 0.37 4.56 20.47
C GLN A 145 0.55 3.05 20.60
N LEU A 146 1.53 2.60 21.37
CA LEU A 146 1.72 1.17 21.64
C LEU A 146 0.59 0.57 22.48
N THR A 147 -0.20 1.39 23.18
CA THR A 147 -1.38 0.93 23.93
C THR A 147 -2.55 0.55 23.03
N HIS A 148 -2.52 0.90 21.74
CA HIS A 148 -3.52 0.52 20.75
C HIS A 148 -3.31 -0.90 20.19
N PHE A 149 -2.42 -1.68 20.80
CA PHE A 149 -2.27 -3.10 20.53
C PHE A 149 -2.76 -3.90 21.74
N ASP A 150 -3.60 -4.90 21.51
CA ASP A 150 -4.04 -5.82 22.56
C ASP A 150 -2.92 -6.77 23.00
N SER A 151 -3.21 -7.61 24.00
CA SER A 151 -2.28 -8.63 24.50
C SER A 151 -1.87 -9.67 23.46
N HIS A 152 -2.60 -9.76 22.34
CA HIS A 152 -2.31 -10.64 21.21
C HIS A 152 -1.62 -9.90 20.05
N GLY A 153 -1.23 -8.64 20.24
CA GLY A 153 -0.55 -7.83 19.22
C GLY A 153 -1.46 -7.37 18.07
N LYS A 154 -2.78 -7.45 18.24
CA LYS A 154 -3.74 -6.94 17.26
C LYS A 154 -4.04 -5.47 17.52
N MET A 155 -4.16 -4.71 16.44
CA MET A 155 -4.49 -3.29 16.52
C MET A 155 -5.96 -3.10 16.92
N THR A 156 -6.22 -2.32 17.97
CA THR A 156 -7.57 -2.05 18.49
C THR A 156 -8.08 -0.65 18.14
N ASP A 157 -7.17 0.26 17.76
CA ASP A 157 -7.45 1.64 17.35
C ASP A 157 -6.39 2.14 16.35
N ILE A 158 -6.59 3.33 15.78
CA ILE A 158 -5.65 3.95 14.83
C ILE A 158 -4.29 4.15 15.49
N VAL A 159 -3.22 3.68 14.84
CA VAL A 159 -1.85 3.93 15.29
C VAL A 159 -1.25 5.07 14.50
N TYR A 160 -0.82 6.10 15.21
CA TYR A 160 -0.16 7.26 14.61
C TYR A 160 1.35 7.06 14.61
N LEU A 161 1.98 7.25 13.44
CA LEU A 161 3.43 7.34 13.32
C LEU A 161 3.84 8.80 13.34
N SER A 162 4.69 9.17 14.28
CA SER A 162 5.36 10.46 14.31
C SER A 162 6.42 10.49 13.21
N ALA A 163 6.33 11.42 12.27
CA ALA A 163 7.21 11.44 11.11
C ALA A 163 7.74 12.84 10.80
N ARG A 164 9.05 12.91 10.51
CA ARG A 164 9.70 14.09 9.93
C ARG A 164 10.42 13.66 8.66
N LEU A 165 9.81 13.95 7.52
CA LEU A 165 10.28 13.48 6.21
C LEU A 165 10.71 14.68 5.34
N PRO A 166 11.87 14.60 4.66
CA PRO A 166 12.51 15.78 4.06
C PRO A 166 11.79 16.30 2.80
N ASN A 167 10.97 15.46 2.16
CA ASN A 167 10.29 15.81 0.90
C ASN A 167 9.05 14.95 0.65
N GLN A 168 8.22 15.38 -0.30
CA GLN A 168 6.99 14.70 -0.71
C GLN A 168 7.24 13.26 -1.18
N GLU A 169 8.37 12.99 -1.84
CA GLU A 169 8.71 11.66 -2.31
C GLU A 169 8.88 10.68 -1.14
N SER A 170 9.52 11.12 -0.06
CA SER A 170 9.73 10.33 1.16
C SER A 170 8.40 10.04 1.88
N ILE A 171 7.48 11.02 1.92
CA ILE A 171 6.12 10.82 2.43
C ILE A 171 5.40 9.73 1.63
N VAL A 172 5.42 9.83 0.30
CA VAL A 172 4.78 8.84 -0.58
C VAL A 172 5.41 7.45 -0.40
N LYS A 173 6.73 7.35 -0.21
CA LYS A 173 7.42 6.09 0.08
C LYS A 173 6.94 5.46 1.39
N VAL A 174 6.92 6.20 2.49
CA VAL A 174 6.46 5.66 3.79
C VAL A 174 5.00 5.21 3.72
N LEU A 175 4.12 6.02 3.13
CA LEU A 175 2.71 5.65 2.94
C LEU A 175 2.55 4.41 2.06
N LYS A 176 3.35 4.30 1.01
CA LYS A 176 3.40 3.10 0.16
C LYS A 176 3.83 1.89 0.98
N GLU A 177 4.88 1.99 1.79
CA GLU A 177 5.32 0.85 2.59
C GLU A 177 4.31 0.44 3.66
N CYS A 178 3.62 1.38 4.30
CA CYS A 178 2.52 1.07 5.21
C CYS A 178 1.48 0.16 4.52
N GLN A 179 1.05 0.55 3.31
CA GLN A 179 0.12 -0.26 2.51
C GLN A 179 0.73 -1.60 2.08
N THR A 180 2.03 -1.65 1.77
CA THR A 180 2.74 -2.90 1.39
C THR A 180 2.70 -3.91 2.53
N HIS A 181 2.84 -3.42 3.77
CA HIS A 181 2.87 -4.24 4.98
C HIS A 181 1.47 -4.52 5.56
N GLY A 182 0.42 -4.17 4.81
CA GLY A 182 -0.96 -4.53 5.15
C GLY A 182 -1.70 -3.52 6.02
N PHE A 183 -1.16 -2.31 6.22
CA PHE A 183 -1.84 -1.24 6.93
C PHE A 183 -2.67 -0.38 5.99
N SER A 184 -3.92 -0.11 6.37
CA SER A 184 -4.69 0.92 5.68
C SER A 184 -4.21 2.29 6.11
N LEU A 185 -4.24 3.25 5.19
CA LEU A 185 -4.01 4.64 5.53
C LEU A 185 -5.32 5.22 6.04
N HIS A 186 -5.30 5.81 7.23
CA HIS A 186 -6.49 6.48 7.73
C HIS A 186 -6.81 7.68 6.84
N ASN A 187 -8.06 7.76 6.42
CA ASN A 187 -8.65 8.95 5.84
C ASN A 187 -9.91 9.26 6.67
N GLU A 188 -9.99 10.47 7.21
CA GLU A 188 -11.11 10.95 8.04
C GLU A 188 -12.47 10.82 7.32
N GLU A 189 -12.47 10.76 5.99
CA GLU A 189 -13.68 10.59 5.17
C GLU A 189 -14.14 9.12 5.05
N THR A 190 -13.35 8.14 5.50
CA THR A 190 -13.69 6.72 5.39
C THR A 190 -14.58 6.26 6.55
N LYS A 191 -15.64 5.50 6.23
CA LYS A 191 -16.55 4.92 7.23
C LYS A 191 -16.05 3.59 7.83
N VAL A 192 -14.82 3.19 7.53
CA VAL A 192 -14.28 1.89 7.97
C VAL A 192 -13.75 2.05 9.39
N ALA A 193 -14.30 1.28 10.33
CA ALA A 193 -13.85 1.31 11.71
C ALA A 193 -12.48 0.62 11.85
N PRO A 194 -11.55 1.15 12.66
CA PRO A 194 -10.23 0.55 12.87
C PRO A 194 -10.19 -0.88 13.41
N LYS A 195 -11.33 -1.37 13.90
CA LYS A 195 -11.45 -2.70 14.52
C LYS A 195 -11.56 -3.85 13.50
N GLU A 196 -11.91 -3.56 12.25
CA GLU A 196 -11.97 -4.58 11.20
C GLU A 196 -10.67 -4.65 10.39
N ILE A 197 -9.90 -3.56 10.36
CA ILE A 197 -8.68 -3.35 9.57
C ILE A 197 -7.80 -2.36 10.34
N GLY A 198 -6.53 -2.70 10.61
CA GLY A 198 -5.59 -1.76 11.25
C GLY A 198 -5.27 -0.55 10.36
N PHE A 199 -5.28 0.66 10.95
CA PHE A 199 -4.97 1.91 10.25
C PHE A 199 -3.72 2.59 10.80
N ILE A 200 -2.93 3.13 9.89
CA ILE A 200 -1.80 4.02 10.19
C ILE A 200 -2.07 5.42 9.64
N ALA A 201 -1.75 6.43 10.44
CA ALA A 201 -1.68 7.83 10.03
C ALA A 201 -0.28 8.39 10.29
N LEU A 202 0.19 9.29 9.42
CA LEU A 202 1.43 10.03 9.65
C LEU A 202 1.09 11.35 10.35
N LEU A 203 1.65 11.57 11.53
CA LEU A 203 1.64 12.87 12.19
C LEU A 203 2.89 13.64 11.80
N PRO A 204 2.77 14.74 11.03
CA PRO A 204 3.90 15.62 10.80
C PRO A 204 4.32 16.25 12.14
N ILE A 205 5.63 16.18 12.44
CA ILE A 205 6.25 16.81 13.61
C ILE A 205 6.82 18.17 13.23
#